data_AF-A0A6L3N5R1-F1
#
_entry.id   AF-A0A6L3N5R1-F1
#
_cell.length_a   1.000
_cell.length_b   1.000
_cell.length_c   1.000
_cell.angle_alpha   90.00
_cell.angle_beta   90.00
_cell.angle_gamma   90.00
#
_symmetry.space_group_name_H-M   'P 1'
#
loop_
_entity.id
_entity.type
_entity.pdbx_description
1 polymer ?
#
loop_
_entity_poly.entity_id
_entity_poly.type
_entity_poly.pdbx_seq_one_letter_code
_entity_poly.pdbx_strand_id
1 'polypeptide(L)'
;MTSPVPPGAALRPQPIDTLTVPAALDGRAGTNRSTSAHPQIAATHDLDAVRAWLARFVDTPTTFQNYRKEAERLLLWAVIACGKPLSSLTHEDLVVYRQFLLAPAPADLWCANGGRKHPRGDPRWRPFYGPLSAASQRQAMVILNVMFSWLVEAGYLAGNPLALSRQRQRRPAPRVTRHLAPPLWQAVKDAIAAM
;
A
#
# COMPACT_ATOMS: atom_id res chain seq x y z
N MET A 1 20.43 -23.88 -8.75
CA MET A 1 21.62 -23.53 -7.93
C MET A 1 21.40 -22.13 -7.38
N THR A 2 20.81 -22.01 -6.20
CA THR A 2 20.58 -20.74 -5.50
C THR A 2 21.84 -20.42 -4.70
N SER A 3 22.61 -19.44 -5.16
CA SER A 3 23.78 -18.96 -4.42
C SER A 3 23.32 -18.36 -3.08
N PRO A 4 23.91 -18.74 -1.93
CA PRO A 4 23.59 -18.12 -0.66
C PRO A 4 24.10 -16.67 -0.68
N VAL A 5 23.21 -15.72 -0.37
CA VAL A 5 23.57 -14.32 -0.18
C VAL A 5 24.56 -14.23 0.99
N PRO A 6 25.74 -13.61 0.83
CA PRO A 6 26.73 -13.52 1.91
C PRO A 6 26.15 -12.76 3.11
N PRO A 7 26.40 -13.24 4.34
CA PRO A 7 26.01 -12.53 5.56
C PRO A 7 26.77 -11.19 5.61
N GLY A 8 26.03 -10.08 5.52
CA GLY A 8 26.58 -8.72 5.62
C GLY A 8 26.36 -7.82 4.40
N ALA A 9 25.83 -8.32 3.28
CA ALA A 9 25.39 -7.45 2.20
C ALA A 9 24.09 -6.72 2.59
N ALA A 10 24.13 -5.39 2.71
CA ALA A 10 22.93 -4.59 2.92
C ALA A 10 21.89 -4.89 1.82
N LEU A 11 20.67 -5.23 2.24
CA LEU A 11 19.56 -5.48 1.31
C LEU A 11 19.35 -4.27 0.42
N ARG A 12 19.31 -4.49 -0.90
CA ARG A 12 19.02 -3.44 -1.88
C ARG A 12 17.59 -3.57 -2.38
N PRO A 13 16.93 -2.46 -2.73
CA PRO A 13 15.61 -2.50 -3.35
C PRO A 13 15.60 -3.34 -4.62
N GLN A 14 14.69 -4.30 -4.68
CA GLN A 14 14.44 -5.15 -5.84
C GLN A 14 12.94 -5.23 -6.12
N PRO A 15 12.52 -5.40 -7.37
CA PRO A 15 11.12 -5.66 -7.67
C PRO A 15 10.59 -6.89 -6.93
N ILE A 16 9.32 -6.87 -6.51
CA ILE A 16 8.62 -7.95 -5.79
C ILE A 16 8.62 -9.30 -6.55
N ASP A 17 8.80 -9.24 -7.87
CA ASP A 17 8.85 -10.42 -8.76
C ASP A 17 10.19 -11.17 -8.59
N THR A 18 11.26 -10.47 -8.20
CA THR A 18 12.63 -11.01 -8.01
C THR A 18 13.14 -10.88 -6.58
N LEU A 19 12.37 -10.22 -5.71
CA LEU A 19 12.75 -9.94 -4.33
C LEU A 19 12.94 -11.24 -3.55
N THR A 20 14.14 -11.39 -2.98
CA THR A 20 14.44 -12.44 -2.01
C THR A 20 14.54 -11.83 -0.62
N VAL A 21 13.62 -12.18 0.27
CA VAL A 21 13.60 -11.69 1.65
C VAL A 21 14.32 -12.71 2.54
N PRO A 22 15.28 -12.30 3.39
CA PRO A 22 15.91 -13.22 4.34
C PRO A 22 14.88 -13.84 5.28
N ALA A 23 15.08 -15.10 5.68
CA ALA A 23 14.13 -15.83 6.53
C ALA A 23 13.79 -15.12 7.85
N ALA A 24 14.73 -14.33 8.40
CA ALA A 24 14.50 -13.53 9.61
C ALA A 24 13.50 -12.37 9.41
N LEU A 25 13.29 -11.94 8.16
CA LEU A 25 12.48 -10.77 7.78
C LEU A 25 11.31 -11.14 6.85
N ASP A 26 11.06 -12.42 6.61
CA ASP A 26 10.02 -12.86 5.68
C ASP A 26 8.61 -12.82 6.26
N GLY A 27 8.48 -12.70 7.59
CA GLY A 27 7.20 -12.55 8.29
C GLY A 27 6.53 -13.85 8.72
N ARG A 28 7.18 -15.01 8.55
CA ARG A 28 6.63 -16.29 9.06
C ARG A 28 6.33 -16.25 10.56
N ALA A 29 7.16 -15.52 11.32
CA ALA A 29 7.06 -15.31 12.76
C ALA A 29 6.76 -13.84 13.12
N GLY A 30 6.08 -13.11 12.23
CA GLY A 30 5.71 -11.71 12.46
C GLY A 30 4.82 -11.54 13.70
N THR A 31 4.96 -10.41 14.40
CA THR A 31 4.26 -10.17 15.68
C THR A 31 2.76 -9.93 15.53
N ASN A 32 2.30 -9.53 14.35
CA ASN A 32 0.89 -9.32 14.01
C ASN A 32 0.33 -10.46 13.14
N ARG A 33 0.95 -11.66 13.18
CA ARG A 33 0.40 -12.84 12.51
C ARG A 33 -0.85 -13.33 13.23
N SER A 34 -1.88 -13.67 12.46
CA SER A 34 -3.08 -14.28 13.04
C SER A 34 -2.76 -15.70 13.53
N THR A 35 -3.32 -16.08 14.68
CA THR A 35 -3.29 -17.45 15.21
C THR A 35 -4.55 -18.24 14.85
N SER A 36 -5.38 -17.73 13.94
CA SER A 36 -6.61 -18.39 13.52
C SER A 36 -6.35 -19.80 12.98
N ALA A 37 -7.18 -20.75 13.43
CA ALA A 37 -7.11 -22.15 12.99
C ALA A 37 -7.49 -22.37 11.51
N HIS A 38 -8.09 -21.36 10.84
CA HIS A 38 -8.62 -21.50 9.48
C HIS A 38 -8.22 -20.30 8.59
N PRO A 39 -6.95 -20.20 8.16
CA PRO A 39 -6.53 -19.18 7.21
C PRO A 39 -7.23 -19.39 5.86
N GLN A 40 -7.68 -18.31 5.22
CA GLN A 40 -8.37 -18.35 3.93
C GLN A 40 -7.39 -18.37 2.74
N ILE A 41 -6.10 -18.20 3.01
CA ILE A 41 -5.03 -18.22 2.01
C ILE A 41 -3.88 -19.11 2.47
N ALA A 42 -3.20 -19.75 1.51
CA ALA A 42 -2.07 -20.64 1.77
C ALA A 42 -0.75 -19.90 2.10
N ALA A 43 -0.76 -18.57 2.17
CA ALA A 43 0.44 -17.77 2.37
C ALA A 43 1.06 -18.00 3.76
N THR A 44 2.31 -18.45 3.78
CA THR A 44 3.06 -18.72 5.03
C THR A 44 3.98 -17.58 5.44
N HIS A 45 4.31 -16.67 4.52
CA HIS A 45 5.15 -15.49 4.75
C HIS A 45 4.62 -14.26 3.96
N ASP A 46 5.16 -13.08 4.25
CA ASP A 46 4.56 -11.79 3.86
C ASP A 46 4.51 -11.59 2.35
N LEU A 47 5.58 -11.97 1.66
CA LEU A 47 5.67 -11.84 0.22
C LEU A 47 4.57 -12.62 -0.51
N ASP A 48 4.25 -13.83 -0.04
CA ASP A 48 3.19 -14.66 -0.62
C ASP A 48 1.81 -14.11 -0.28
N ALA A 49 1.64 -13.54 0.91
CA ALA A 49 0.38 -12.91 1.30
C ALA A 49 0.07 -11.68 0.44
N VAL A 50 1.08 -10.85 0.17
CA VAL A 50 0.96 -9.71 -0.75
C VAL A 50 0.69 -10.18 -2.18
N ARG A 51 1.34 -11.25 -2.65
CA ARG A 51 1.06 -11.83 -3.98
C ARG A 51 -0.37 -12.36 -4.08
N ALA A 52 -0.86 -13.06 -3.05
CA ALA A 52 -2.24 -13.54 -2.99
C ALA A 52 -3.24 -12.37 -3.03
N TRP A 53 -2.95 -11.28 -2.33
CA TRP A 53 -3.78 -10.07 -2.41
C TRP A 53 -3.78 -9.45 -3.81
N LEU A 54 -2.60 -9.32 -4.44
CA LEU A 54 -2.45 -8.74 -5.78
C LEU A 54 -3.12 -9.59 -6.87
N ALA A 55 -3.18 -10.90 -6.70
CA ALA A 55 -3.81 -11.83 -7.65
C ALA A 55 -5.28 -11.48 -7.93
N ARG A 56 -5.96 -10.79 -7.00
CA ARG A 56 -7.35 -10.33 -7.16
C ARG A 56 -7.55 -9.27 -8.25
N PHE A 57 -6.47 -8.64 -8.70
CA PHE A 57 -6.52 -7.50 -9.62
C PHE A 57 -5.87 -7.80 -10.97
N VAL A 58 -5.48 -9.05 -11.25
CA VAL A 58 -4.74 -9.43 -12.47
C VAL A 58 -5.48 -9.05 -13.76
N ASP A 59 -6.81 -9.13 -13.75
CA ASP A 59 -7.66 -8.77 -14.90
C ASP A 59 -7.88 -7.26 -15.03
N THR A 60 -7.34 -6.46 -14.10
CA THR A 60 -7.41 -4.99 -14.13
C THR A 60 -6.00 -4.39 -14.15
N PRO A 61 -5.33 -4.35 -15.31
CA PRO A 61 -3.89 -4.07 -15.39
C PRO A 61 -3.47 -2.76 -14.70
N THR A 62 -4.22 -1.68 -14.89
CA THR A 62 -3.89 -0.38 -14.28
C THR A 62 -3.97 -0.42 -12.75
N THR A 63 -5.00 -1.06 -12.19
CA THR A 63 -5.17 -1.23 -10.74
C THR A 63 -4.07 -2.13 -10.19
N PHE A 64 -3.82 -3.27 -10.84
CA PHE A 64 -2.73 -4.19 -10.48
C PHE A 64 -1.38 -3.47 -10.41
N GLN A 65 -1.03 -2.71 -11.45
CA GLN A 65 0.26 -2.00 -11.48
C GLN A 65 0.37 -0.96 -10.36
N ASN A 66 -0.70 -0.22 -10.08
CA ASN A 66 -0.71 0.73 -8.99
C ASN A 66 -0.62 0.06 -7.61
N TYR A 67 -1.37 -1.02 -7.40
CA TYR A 67 -1.40 -1.74 -6.12
C TYR A 67 -0.08 -2.44 -5.86
N ARG A 68 0.47 -3.12 -6.87
CA ARG A 68 1.80 -3.74 -6.82
C ARG A 68 2.87 -2.74 -6.45
N LYS A 69 2.87 -1.57 -7.09
CA LYS A 69 3.84 -0.49 -6.85
C LYS A 69 3.83 -0.02 -5.39
N GLU A 70 2.66 0.21 -4.81
CA GLU A 70 2.60 0.70 -3.41
C GLU A 70 2.90 -0.42 -2.39
N ALA A 71 2.40 -1.64 -2.61
CA ALA A 71 2.72 -2.78 -1.74
C ALA A 71 4.22 -3.12 -1.76
N GLU A 72 4.84 -3.08 -2.94
CA GLU A 72 6.28 -3.25 -3.12
C GLU A 72 7.08 -2.19 -2.38
N ARG A 73 6.71 -0.90 -2.49
CA ARG A 73 7.37 0.18 -1.74
C ARG A 73 7.34 -0.06 -0.24
N LEU A 74 6.20 -0.49 0.29
CA LEU A 74 6.06 -0.76 1.72
C LEU A 74 6.91 -1.97 2.14
N LEU A 75 6.82 -3.09 1.42
CA LEU A 75 7.60 -4.30 1.70
C LEU A 75 9.10 -4.01 1.72
N LEU A 76 9.60 -3.29 0.71
CA LEU A 76 11.00 -2.93 0.62
C LEU A 76 11.42 -2.02 1.78
N TRP A 77 10.61 -0.99 2.09
CA TRP A 77 10.91 -0.10 3.20
C TRP A 77 10.93 -0.84 4.55
N ALA A 78 9.97 -1.73 4.80
CA ALA A 78 9.89 -2.51 6.03
C ALA A 78 11.17 -3.33 6.25
N VAL A 79 11.58 -4.06 5.21
CA VAL A 79 12.72 -4.98 5.30
C VAL A 79 14.06 -4.26 5.30
N ILE A 80 14.21 -3.18 4.52
CA ILE A 80 15.50 -2.49 4.32
C ILE A 80 15.71 -1.37 5.34
N ALA A 81 14.70 -0.53 5.57
CA ALA A 81 14.83 0.65 6.43
C ALA A 81 14.49 0.33 7.89
N CYS A 82 13.46 -0.48 8.13
CA CYS A 82 13.07 -0.85 9.50
C CYS A 82 13.69 -2.15 10.00
N GLY A 83 14.17 -3.01 9.12
CA GLY A 83 14.62 -4.35 9.50
C GLY A 83 13.49 -5.19 10.11
N LYS A 84 12.25 -4.99 9.65
CA LYS A 84 11.06 -5.70 10.13
C LYS A 84 10.34 -6.40 8.97
N PRO A 85 9.76 -7.58 9.19
CA PRO A 85 8.77 -8.10 8.26
C PRO A 85 7.54 -7.18 8.22
N LEU A 86 6.80 -7.19 7.12
CA LEU A 86 5.56 -6.43 6.96
C LEU A 86 4.53 -6.81 8.02
N SER A 87 4.46 -8.08 8.39
CA SER A 87 3.60 -8.59 9.48
C SER A 87 4.08 -8.24 10.89
N SER A 88 5.17 -7.47 11.05
CA SER A 88 5.56 -6.89 12.35
C SER A 88 5.50 -5.36 12.36
N LEU A 89 5.02 -4.73 11.29
CA LEU A 89 4.86 -3.27 11.25
C LEU A 89 3.77 -2.83 12.22
N THR A 90 4.09 -1.85 13.06
CA THR A 90 3.14 -1.22 13.97
C THR A 90 2.50 0.01 13.33
N HIS A 91 1.56 0.63 14.07
CA HIS A 91 0.99 1.91 13.67
C HIS A 91 2.06 2.99 13.55
N GLU A 92 2.98 3.07 14.51
CA GLU A 92 4.06 4.04 14.60
C GLU A 92 5.02 3.89 13.41
N ASP A 93 5.37 2.65 13.03
CA ASP A 93 6.17 2.39 11.85
C ASP A 93 5.49 2.98 10.59
N LEU A 94 4.17 2.84 10.46
CA LEU A 94 3.42 3.37 9.32
C LEU A 94 3.28 4.90 9.33
N VAL A 95 3.40 5.55 10.49
CA VAL A 95 3.54 7.00 10.59
C VAL A 95 4.90 7.44 10.04
N VAL A 96 5.99 6.73 10.37
CA VAL A 96 7.32 6.99 9.82
C VAL A 96 7.36 6.73 8.32
N TYR A 97 6.79 5.60 7.87
CA TYR A 97 6.69 5.28 6.44
C TYR A 97 5.99 6.38 5.65
N ARG A 98 4.89 6.92 6.21
CA ARG A 98 4.18 8.04 5.59
C ARG A 98 5.13 9.21 5.34
N GLN A 99 5.92 9.64 6.33
CA GLN A 99 6.89 10.71 6.14
C GLN A 99 7.99 10.35 5.13
N PHE A 100 8.48 9.11 5.20
CA PHE A 100 9.46 8.59 4.25
C PHE A 100 8.99 8.71 2.79
N LEU A 101 7.70 8.53 2.48
CA LEU A 101 7.18 8.71 1.11
C LEU A 101 7.39 10.13 0.55
N LEU A 102 7.42 11.15 1.41
CA LEU A 102 7.65 12.56 1.02
C LEU A 102 9.12 12.93 0.92
N ALA A 103 10.01 12.12 1.49
CA ALA A 103 11.44 12.32 1.45
C ALA A 103 12.18 10.97 1.60
N PRO A 104 12.19 10.10 0.56
CA PRO A 104 12.87 8.81 0.65
C PRO A 104 14.37 8.99 0.83
N ALA A 105 14.93 8.45 1.92
CA ALA A 105 16.34 8.58 2.27
C ALA A 105 16.97 7.22 2.63
N PRO A 106 18.22 6.95 2.22
CA PRO A 106 19.07 7.74 1.31
C PRO A 106 18.54 7.79 -0.14
N ALA A 107 18.60 8.94 -0.79
CA ALA A 107 17.95 9.16 -2.09
C ALA A 107 18.53 8.25 -3.21
N ASP A 108 19.83 7.98 -3.20
CA ASP A 108 20.52 7.10 -4.15
C ASP A 108 20.11 5.61 -4.03
N LEU A 109 19.67 5.21 -2.83
CA LEU A 109 19.15 3.88 -2.56
C LEU A 109 17.69 3.72 -3.01
N TRP A 110 16.87 4.76 -2.86
CA TRP A 110 15.41 4.66 -3.02
C TRP A 110 14.86 5.30 -4.28
N CYS A 111 15.50 6.34 -4.80
CA CYS A 111 15.04 7.15 -5.92
C CYS A 111 15.92 6.93 -7.16
N ALA A 112 15.29 6.79 -8.33
CA ALA A 112 16.02 6.78 -9.59
C ALA A 112 16.67 8.16 -9.84
N ASN A 113 17.98 8.16 -10.05
CA ASN A 113 18.73 9.38 -10.38
C ASN A 113 18.16 10.04 -11.65
N GLY A 114 17.91 11.35 -11.60
CA GLY A 114 17.33 12.11 -12.71
C GLY A 114 15.84 11.85 -12.97
N GLY A 115 15.12 11.16 -12.07
CA GLY A 115 13.66 10.98 -12.13
C GLY A 115 13.16 10.04 -13.24
N ARG A 116 14.07 9.39 -13.97
CA ARG A 116 13.71 8.51 -15.09
C ARG A 116 13.30 7.13 -14.58
N LYS A 117 12.21 6.60 -15.15
CA LYS A 117 11.78 5.22 -14.91
C LYS A 117 12.68 4.23 -15.64
N HIS A 118 13.30 3.33 -14.88
CA HIS A 118 14.03 2.19 -15.40
C HIS A 118 13.13 0.94 -15.46
N PRO A 119 13.35 0.03 -16.43
CA PRO A 119 12.71 -1.30 -16.44
C PRO A 119 13.00 -2.07 -15.15
N ARG A 120 12.11 -2.98 -14.75
CA ARG A 120 12.22 -3.72 -13.48
C ARG A 120 13.45 -4.64 -13.41
N GLY A 121 13.91 -5.17 -14.55
CA GLY A 121 15.15 -5.96 -14.62
C GLY A 121 16.44 -5.15 -14.72
N ASP A 122 16.38 -3.81 -14.79
CA ASP A 122 17.57 -2.95 -14.88
C ASP A 122 18.19 -2.80 -13.47
N PRO A 123 19.51 -2.98 -13.29
CA PRO A 123 20.19 -2.76 -12.00
C PRO A 123 20.03 -1.34 -11.41
N ARG A 124 19.71 -0.35 -12.26
CA ARG A 124 19.43 1.03 -11.86
C ARG A 124 17.98 1.24 -11.43
N TRP A 125 17.16 0.20 -11.45
CA TRP A 125 15.78 0.28 -10.99
C TRP A 125 15.72 0.73 -9.53
N ARG A 126 14.73 1.57 -9.25
CA ARG A 126 14.44 2.12 -7.92
C ARG A 126 12.93 2.20 -7.73
N PRO A 127 12.43 2.00 -6.49
CA PRO A 127 10.99 2.02 -6.20
C PRO A 127 10.36 3.42 -6.29
N PHE A 128 11.18 4.49 -6.20
CA PHE A 128 10.76 5.87 -6.33
C PHE A 128 11.41 6.55 -7.54
N TYR A 129 10.72 7.53 -8.11
CA TYR A 129 11.23 8.40 -9.20
C TYR A 129 11.43 9.83 -8.69
N GLY A 130 11.80 9.94 -7.41
CA GLY A 130 11.71 11.15 -6.62
C GLY A 130 10.62 11.04 -5.54
N PRO A 131 10.54 12.03 -4.63
CA PRO A 131 9.57 12.03 -3.55
C PRO A 131 8.13 12.12 -4.05
N LEU A 132 7.19 11.54 -3.28
CA LEU A 132 5.77 11.64 -3.63
C LEU A 132 5.21 13.01 -3.28
N SER A 133 4.22 13.47 -4.05
CA SER A 133 3.36 14.56 -3.64
C SER A 133 2.44 14.13 -2.48
N ALA A 134 1.92 15.10 -1.72
CA ALA A 134 0.97 14.83 -0.65
C ALA A 134 -0.30 14.07 -1.12
N ALA A 135 -0.75 14.32 -2.36
CA ALA A 135 -1.88 13.60 -2.94
C ALA A 135 -1.53 12.13 -3.23
N SER A 136 -0.36 11.87 -3.84
CA SER A 136 0.12 10.52 -4.12
C SER A 136 0.40 9.74 -2.83
N GLN A 137 0.96 10.38 -1.81
CA GLN A 137 1.16 9.78 -0.49
C GLN A 137 -0.17 9.34 0.13
N ARG A 138 -1.21 10.20 0.12
CA ARG A 138 -2.54 9.83 0.61
C ARG A 138 -3.11 8.63 -0.14
N GLN A 139 -3.00 8.63 -1.47
CA GLN A 139 -3.47 7.51 -2.29
C GLN A 139 -2.72 6.21 -1.97
N ALA A 140 -1.41 6.26 -1.77
CA ALA A 140 -0.62 5.11 -1.36
C ALA A 140 -1.12 4.53 -0.03
N MET A 141 -1.38 5.38 0.97
CA MET A 141 -1.93 4.92 2.25
C MET A 141 -3.33 4.30 2.13
N VAL A 142 -4.17 4.80 1.22
CA VAL A 142 -5.50 4.21 0.94
C VAL A 142 -5.35 2.80 0.38
N ILE A 143 -4.48 2.62 -0.62
CA ILE A 143 -4.20 1.32 -1.24
C ILE A 143 -3.66 0.33 -0.20
N LEU A 144 -2.70 0.77 0.62
CA LEU A 144 -2.14 -0.07 1.69
C LEU A 144 -3.19 -0.44 2.74
N ASN A 145 -4.12 0.45 3.08
CA ASN A 145 -5.22 0.12 3.98
C ASN A 145 -6.16 -0.95 3.37
N VAL A 146 -6.41 -0.91 2.06
CA VAL A 146 -7.17 -1.97 1.36
C VAL A 146 -6.43 -3.31 1.46
N MET A 147 -5.11 -3.31 1.25
CA MET A 147 -4.28 -4.51 1.41
C MET A 147 -4.35 -5.07 2.84
N PHE A 148 -4.05 -4.25 3.85
CA PHE A 148 -4.04 -4.69 5.25
C PHE A 148 -5.42 -5.18 5.71
N SER A 149 -6.49 -4.51 5.31
CA SER A 149 -7.86 -4.95 5.67
C SER A 149 -8.15 -6.33 5.08
N TRP A 150 -7.82 -6.55 3.80
CA TRP A 150 -8.01 -7.86 3.18
C TRP A 150 -7.12 -8.94 3.80
N LEU A 151 -5.88 -8.63 4.17
CA LEU A 151 -5.00 -9.59 4.84
C LEU A 151 -5.51 -10.01 6.22
N VAL A 152 -6.23 -9.13 6.92
CA VAL A 152 -6.94 -9.49 8.16
C VAL A 152 -8.14 -10.36 7.86
N GLU A 153 -8.98 -9.98 6.89
CA GLU A 153 -10.14 -10.78 6.46
C GLU A 153 -9.74 -12.19 6.00
N ALA A 154 -8.60 -12.32 5.33
CA ALA A 154 -8.03 -13.58 4.87
C ALA A 154 -7.42 -14.44 6.02
N GLY A 155 -7.38 -13.90 7.25
CA GLY A 155 -6.77 -14.58 8.40
C GLY A 155 -5.24 -14.63 8.34
N TYR A 156 -4.59 -13.78 7.55
CA TYR A 156 -3.13 -13.68 7.52
C TYR A 156 -2.59 -12.78 8.65
N LEU A 157 -3.22 -11.62 8.87
CA LEU A 157 -2.87 -10.71 9.97
C LEU A 157 -3.91 -10.77 11.09
N ALA A 158 -3.48 -10.55 12.32
CA ALA A 158 -4.37 -10.47 13.48
C ALA A 158 -5.14 -9.13 13.50
N GLY A 159 -4.52 -8.05 13.03
CA GLY A 159 -5.14 -6.73 12.97
C GLY A 159 -4.59 -5.83 11.86
N ASN A 160 -5.34 -4.79 11.51
CA ASN A 160 -4.92 -3.81 10.52
C ASN A 160 -4.20 -2.63 11.22
N PRO A 161 -2.88 -2.45 11.05
CA PRO A 161 -2.12 -1.38 11.72
C PRO A 161 -2.51 0.04 11.25
N LEU A 162 -3.19 0.18 10.12
CA LEU A 162 -3.74 1.45 9.63
C LEU A 162 -5.15 1.75 10.17
N ALA A 163 -5.83 0.81 10.83
CA ALA A 163 -7.17 1.04 11.35
C ALA A 163 -7.20 2.17 12.40
N LEU A 164 -6.12 2.28 13.19
CA LEU A 164 -5.95 3.32 14.21
C LEU A 164 -5.70 4.73 13.63
N SER A 165 -5.30 4.83 12.36
CA SER A 165 -5.03 6.12 11.70
C SER A 165 -6.30 6.90 11.32
N ARG A 166 -7.48 6.28 11.48
CA ARG A 166 -8.76 6.94 11.21
C ARG A 166 -9.09 7.90 12.35
N GLN A 167 -8.54 9.11 12.32
CA GLN A 167 -9.35 10.25 12.77
C GLN A 167 -10.62 10.20 11.92
N ARG A 168 -11.79 10.10 12.56
CA ARG A 168 -13.09 10.25 11.89
C ARG A 168 -13.02 11.52 11.06
N GLN A 169 -12.75 11.40 9.76
CA GLN A 169 -12.74 12.51 8.84
C GLN A 169 -14.16 13.05 8.87
N ARG A 170 -14.33 14.25 9.43
CA ARG A 170 -15.57 15.00 9.33
C ARG A 170 -15.89 15.05 7.84
N ARG A 171 -16.95 14.35 7.41
CA ARG A 171 -17.41 14.43 6.03
C ARG A 171 -17.56 15.92 5.73
N PRO A 172 -16.84 16.48 4.73
CA PRO A 172 -17.09 17.87 4.34
C PRO A 172 -18.57 17.97 4.01
N ALA A 173 -19.21 19.05 4.46
CA ALA A 173 -20.63 19.26 4.21
C ALA A 173 -20.90 19.10 2.70
N PRO A 174 -21.96 18.38 2.30
CA PRO A 174 -22.26 18.17 0.89
C PRO A 174 -22.30 19.53 0.19
N ARG A 175 -21.45 19.69 -0.82
CA ARG A 175 -21.40 20.92 -1.62
C ARG A 175 -22.62 20.89 -2.53
N VAL A 176 -23.69 21.57 -2.15
CA VAL A 176 -24.89 21.74 -2.97
C VAL A 176 -24.51 22.58 -4.18
N THR A 177 -24.21 21.93 -5.31
CA THR A 177 -23.83 22.59 -6.57
C THR A 177 -25.03 23.00 -7.41
N ARG A 178 -26.21 22.47 -7.12
CA ARG A 178 -27.45 22.79 -7.82
C ARG A 178 -28.58 22.89 -6.80
N HIS A 179 -29.20 24.06 -6.73
CA HIS A 179 -30.46 24.29 -6.03
C HIS A 179 -31.43 24.92 -7.00
N LEU A 180 -32.69 24.49 -6.97
CA LEU A 180 -33.77 25.21 -7.65
C LEU A 180 -34.09 26.44 -6.83
N ALA A 181 -33.94 27.63 -7.41
CA ALA A 181 -34.41 28.86 -6.79
C ALA A 181 -35.93 28.76 -6.55
N PRO A 182 -36.48 29.43 -5.51
CA PRO A 182 -37.91 29.33 -5.17
C PRO A 182 -38.88 29.53 -6.36
N PRO A 183 -38.63 30.45 -7.31
CA PRO A 183 -39.50 30.62 -8.47
C PRO A 183 -39.52 29.41 -9.41
N LEU A 184 -38.36 28.76 -9.62
CA LEU A 184 -38.26 27.56 -10.46
C LEU A 184 -38.91 26.36 -9.77
N TRP A 185 -38.82 26.29 -8.45
CA TRP A 185 -39.51 25.26 -7.68
C TRP A 185 -41.03 25.43 -7.73
N GLN A 186 -41.52 26.68 -7.71
CA GLN A 186 -42.94 26.96 -7.87
C GLN A 186 -43.43 26.57 -9.27
N ALA A 187 -42.68 26.88 -10.33
CA ALA A 187 -43.01 26.49 -11.69
C ALA A 187 -43.14 24.95 -11.87
N VAL A 188 -42.29 24.17 -11.19
CA VAL A 188 -42.40 22.70 -11.18
C VAL A 188 -43.69 22.24 -10.48
N LYS A 189 -44.04 22.85 -9.35
CA LYS A 189 -45.27 22.51 -8.61
C LYS A 189 -46.51 22.81 -9.44
N ASP A 190 -46.53 23.97 -10.09
CA ASP A 190 -47.66 24.41 -10.91
C ASP A 190 -47.85 23.48 -12.11
N ALA A 191 -46.75 23.04 -12.75
CA ALA A 191 -46.80 22.09 -13.85
C ALA A 191 -47.31 20.70 -13.43
N ILE A 192 -46.91 20.19 -12.26
CA ILE A 192 -47.42 18.91 -11.73
C ILE A 192 -48.91 19.02 -11.37
N ALA A 193 -49.34 20.14 -10.80
CA ALA A 193 -50.74 20.36 -10.44
C ALA A 193 -51.67 20.50 -11.66
N ALA A 194 -51.13 20.78 -12.84
CA ALA A 194 -51.86 20.91 -14.09
C ALA A 194 -51.92 19.62 -14.92
N MET A 195 -51.32 18.52 -14.44
CA MET A 195 -51.40 17.17 -15.02
C MET A 195 -52.50 16.35 -14.33
#